data_AF-X1NUE4-F1
#
_entry.id   AF-X1NUE4-F1
#
_cell.length_a   1.000
_cell.length_b   1.000
_cell.length_c   1.000
_cell.angle_alpha   90.00
_cell.angle_beta   90.00
_cell.angle_gamma   90.00
#
_symmetry.space_group_name_H-M   'P 1'
#
loop_
_entity.id
_entity.type
_entity.pdbx_description
1 polymer ?
#
loop_
_entity_poly.entity_id
_entity_poly.type
_entity_poly.pdbx_seq_one_letter_code
_entity_poly.pdbx_strand_id
1 'polypeptide(L)'
;DAVLTKPSSTDIVAYSLRKDPSLTGLPASLTKIGIHPDYTDVYRTLANPIPPVADIITMAVREAFSPAIAERFGQYEDFPPDFERYASMKGLTPEWSKRYWAAHWSLPSPQQGFEMLHRGIINEDELRMLMRALDIMPFWRDKLMQMSYR
;
A
#
# COMPACT_ATOMS: atom_id res chain seq x y z
N ASP A 1 23.58 -35.53 -17.78
CA ASP A 1 23.07 -34.38 -18.56
C ASP A 1 23.44 -33.07 -17.90
N ALA A 2 24.41 -32.37 -18.48
CA ALA A 2 24.77 -31.03 -18.03
C ALA A 2 23.69 -30.05 -18.55
N VAL A 3 22.73 -29.71 -17.70
CA VAL A 3 21.76 -28.66 -17.99
C VAL A 3 22.53 -27.34 -18.11
N LEU A 4 22.69 -26.86 -19.35
CA LEU A 4 23.53 -25.71 -19.71
C LEU A 4 22.99 -24.36 -19.21
N THR A 5 21.68 -24.26 -18.93
CA THR A 5 21.04 -23.00 -18.57
C THR A 5 20.36 -23.09 -17.23
N LYS A 6 20.74 -22.21 -16.30
CA LYS A 6 20.07 -22.03 -15.01
C LYS A 6 19.16 -20.80 -15.07
N PRO A 7 18.02 -20.78 -14.37
CA PRO A 7 17.21 -19.57 -14.26
C PRO A 7 18.00 -18.42 -13.64
N SER A 8 17.64 -17.18 -13.97
CA SER A 8 18.25 -16.01 -13.34
C SER A 8 17.94 -15.97 -11.84
N SER A 9 18.77 -15.28 -11.05
CA SER A 9 18.48 -15.09 -9.63
C SER A 9 17.16 -14.35 -9.39
N THR A 10 16.80 -13.40 -10.26
CA THR A 10 15.50 -12.73 -10.25
C THR A 10 14.34 -13.68 -10.46
N ASP A 11 14.44 -14.61 -11.42
CA ASP A 11 13.39 -15.61 -11.66
C ASP A 11 13.25 -16.58 -10.48
N ILE A 12 14.37 -16.96 -9.85
CA ILE A 12 14.36 -17.81 -8.66
C ILE A 12 13.68 -17.12 -7.48
N VAL A 13 13.97 -15.83 -7.26
CA VAL A 13 13.31 -15.05 -6.21
C VAL A 13 11.81 -14.96 -6.47
N ALA A 14 11.41 -14.57 -7.68
CA ALA A 14 10.00 -14.44 -8.04
C ALA A 14 9.25 -15.79 -8.00
N TYR A 15 9.90 -16.88 -8.41
CA TYR A 15 9.35 -18.23 -8.27
C TYR A 15 9.19 -18.62 -6.80
N SER A 16 10.21 -18.33 -5.97
CA SER A 16 10.19 -18.63 -4.54
C SER A 16 9.05 -17.91 -3.84
N LEU A 17 8.89 -16.60 -4.06
CA LEU A 17 7.76 -15.81 -3.49
C LEU A 17 6.40 -16.42 -3.83
N ARG A 18 6.19 -16.88 -5.07
CA ARG A 18 4.91 -17.48 -5.51
C ARG A 18 4.63 -18.85 -4.90
N LYS A 19 5.67 -19.55 -4.42
CA LYS A 19 5.55 -20.87 -3.78
C LYS A 19 5.50 -20.78 -2.27
N ASP A 20 6.38 -19.95 -1.70
CA ASP A 20 6.55 -19.72 -0.28
C ASP A 20 7.07 -18.28 -0.06
N PRO A 21 6.19 -17.33 0.31
CA PRO A 21 6.56 -15.95 0.62
C PRO A 21 7.57 -15.80 1.78
N SER A 22 7.74 -16.82 2.63
CA SER A 22 8.77 -16.79 3.69
C SER A 22 10.18 -17.09 3.17
N LEU A 23 10.31 -17.44 1.88
CA LEU A 23 11.58 -17.65 1.19
C LEU A 23 12.46 -18.71 1.88
N THR A 24 11.87 -19.73 2.51
CA THR A 24 12.64 -20.74 3.27
C THR A 24 13.61 -21.50 2.36
N GLY A 25 13.17 -21.88 1.15
CA GLY A 25 13.96 -22.61 0.16
C GLY A 25 14.87 -21.74 -0.74
N LEU A 26 14.85 -20.41 -0.58
CA LEU A 26 15.62 -19.49 -1.42
C LEU A 26 17.14 -19.72 -1.34
N PRO A 27 17.78 -19.91 -0.16
CA PRO A 27 19.24 -20.06 -0.08
C PRO A 27 19.74 -21.26 -0.88
N ALA A 28 19.11 -22.42 -0.71
CA ALA A 28 19.46 -23.63 -1.44
C ALA A 28 19.30 -23.45 -2.97
N SER A 29 18.28 -22.69 -3.39
CA SER A 29 18.02 -22.41 -4.80
C SER A 29 19.06 -21.45 -5.40
N LEU A 30 19.48 -20.43 -4.65
CA LEU A 30 20.53 -19.50 -5.04
C LEU A 30 21.91 -20.19 -5.09
N THR A 31 22.24 -21.04 -4.12
CA THR A 31 23.49 -21.81 -4.14
C THR A 31 23.57 -22.74 -5.35
N LYS A 32 22.45 -23.38 -5.74
CA LYS A 32 22.39 -24.23 -6.96
C LYS A 32 22.77 -23.46 -8.24
N ILE A 33 22.54 -22.15 -8.28
CA ILE A 33 22.94 -21.30 -9.41
C ILE A 33 24.31 -20.62 -9.24
N GLY A 34 25.02 -20.86 -8.14
CA GLY A 34 26.38 -20.35 -7.92
C GLY A 34 26.46 -19.05 -7.14
N ILE A 35 25.37 -18.60 -6.50
CA ILE A 35 25.40 -17.45 -5.60
C ILE A 35 26.03 -17.85 -4.27
N HIS A 36 27.02 -17.08 -3.82
CA HIS A 36 27.68 -17.28 -2.52
C HIS A 36 26.68 -17.05 -1.36
N PRO A 37 26.70 -17.89 -0.30
CA PRO A 37 25.77 -17.76 0.83
C PRO A 37 25.71 -16.35 1.46
N ASP A 38 26.82 -15.63 1.51
CA ASP A 38 26.90 -14.26 2.07
C ASP A 38 26.00 -13.25 1.33
N TYR A 39 25.63 -13.51 0.07
CA TYR A 39 24.71 -12.65 -0.69
C TYR A 39 23.24 -13.04 -0.57
N THR A 40 22.92 -14.11 0.18
CA THR A 40 21.53 -14.57 0.36
C THR A 40 20.65 -13.47 0.96
N ASP A 41 21.19 -12.72 1.94
CA ASP A 41 20.46 -11.65 2.60
C ASP A 41 20.11 -10.49 1.66
N VAL A 42 20.99 -10.18 0.70
CA VAL A 42 20.73 -9.20 -0.36
C VAL A 42 19.48 -9.60 -1.15
N TYR A 43 19.40 -10.86 -1.59
CA TYR A 43 18.24 -11.34 -2.35
C TYR A 43 16.97 -11.42 -1.50
N ARG A 44 17.05 -11.78 -0.20
CA ARG A 44 15.90 -11.76 0.71
C ARG A 44 15.36 -10.36 0.93
N THR A 45 16.25 -9.39 1.10
CA THR A 45 15.90 -7.98 1.30
C THR A 45 15.22 -7.45 0.04
N LEU A 46 15.82 -7.66 -1.14
CA LEU A 46 15.28 -7.18 -2.41
C LEU A 46 13.99 -7.90 -2.85
N ALA A 47 13.72 -9.10 -2.33
CA ALA A 47 12.48 -9.81 -2.58
C ALA A 47 11.25 -9.11 -1.97
N ASN A 48 11.45 -8.26 -0.96
CA ASN A 48 10.39 -7.48 -0.33
C ASN A 48 10.53 -5.99 -0.72
N PRO A 49 10.02 -5.60 -1.90
CA PRO A 49 10.16 -4.22 -2.36
C PRO A 49 9.42 -3.25 -1.45
N ILE A 50 10.02 -2.07 -1.27
CA ILE A 50 9.32 -0.91 -0.75
C ILE A 50 8.42 -0.37 -1.88
N PRO A 51 7.16 0.01 -1.60
CA PRO A 51 6.28 0.64 -2.58
C PRO A 51 6.91 1.84 -3.30
N PRO A 52 6.52 2.11 -4.56
CA PRO A 52 6.90 3.34 -5.25
C PRO A 52 6.58 4.59 -4.43
N VAL A 53 7.42 5.62 -4.56
CA VAL A 53 7.25 6.88 -3.81
C VAL A 53 5.86 7.50 -4.01
N ALA A 54 5.31 7.43 -5.22
CA ALA A 54 3.95 7.92 -5.50
C ALA A 54 2.88 7.22 -4.64
N ASP A 55 2.96 5.90 -4.50
CA ASP A 55 2.03 5.12 -3.68
C ASP A 55 2.20 5.47 -2.19
N ILE A 56 3.44 5.65 -1.73
CA ILE A 56 3.73 6.08 -0.35
C ILE A 56 3.11 7.46 -0.07
N ILE A 57 3.18 8.39 -1.03
CA ILE A 57 2.53 9.71 -0.92
C ILE A 57 1.01 9.53 -0.80
N THR A 58 0.40 8.70 -1.66
CA THR A 58 -1.04 8.42 -1.56
C THR A 58 -1.41 7.81 -0.21
N MET A 59 -0.64 6.85 0.29
CA MET A 59 -0.84 6.26 1.63
C MET A 59 -0.73 7.31 2.74
N ALA A 60 0.22 8.24 2.65
CA ALA A 60 0.39 9.33 3.61
C ALA A 60 -0.79 10.30 3.60
N VAL A 61 -1.23 10.73 2.42
CA VAL A 61 -2.38 11.64 2.28
C VAL A 61 -3.68 10.98 2.74
N ARG A 62 -3.80 9.66 2.53
CA ARG A 62 -4.96 8.87 2.97
C ARG A 62 -4.87 8.40 4.41
N GLU A 63 -3.94 8.92 5.22
CA GLU A 63 -3.82 8.58 6.65
C GLU A 63 -3.57 7.08 6.92
N ALA A 64 -3.13 6.33 5.91
CA ALA A 64 -2.83 4.90 6.04
C ALA A 64 -1.65 4.62 6.98
N PHE A 65 -0.85 5.64 7.32
CA PHE A 65 0.23 5.61 8.33
C PHE A 65 -0.20 6.02 9.74
N SER A 66 -1.46 6.39 9.93
CA SER A 66 -2.02 6.86 11.19
C SER A 66 -3.04 5.84 11.71
N PRO A 67 -2.66 4.79 12.47
CA PRO A 67 -3.56 3.67 12.80
C PRO A 67 -4.89 4.09 13.42
N ALA A 68 -4.87 5.06 14.34
CA ALA A 68 -6.08 5.57 14.99
C ALA A 68 -7.03 6.29 14.00
N ILE A 69 -6.49 6.94 12.96
CA ILE A 69 -7.31 7.61 11.94
C ILE A 69 -7.83 6.57 10.93
N ALA A 70 -6.98 5.63 10.51
CA ALA A 70 -7.37 4.56 9.61
C ALA A 70 -8.48 3.67 10.20
N GLU A 71 -8.38 3.36 11.50
CA GLU A 71 -9.42 2.61 12.22
C GLU A 71 -10.72 3.41 12.34
N ARG A 72 -10.65 4.71 12.69
CA ARG A 72 -11.83 5.59 12.74
C ARG A 72 -12.58 5.65 11.41
N PHE A 73 -11.86 5.55 10.30
CA PHE A 73 -12.43 5.59 8.95
C PHE A 73 -12.82 4.23 8.38
N GLY A 74 -12.64 3.14 9.14
CA GLY A 74 -12.87 1.80 8.63
C GLY A 74 -11.95 1.44 7.45
N GLN A 75 -10.78 2.07 7.33
CA GLN A 75 -9.91 1.89 6.15
C GLN A 75 -9.38 0.45 6.00
N TYR A 76 -9.35 -0.31 7.09
CA TYR A 76 -8.99 -1.72 7.10
C TYR A 76 -10.19 -2.67 6.99
N GLU A 77 -11.42 -2.14 6.88
CA GLU A 77 -12.61 -2.97 6.68
C GLU A 77 -12.53 -3.74 5.37
N ASP A 78 -13.17 -4.91 5.34
CA ASP A 78 -13.22 -5.81 4.19
C ASP A 78 -11.86 -6.27 3.64
N PHE A 79 -10.78 -6.21 4.45
CA PHE A 79 -9.44 -6.67 4.05
C PHE A 79 -9.46 -8.18 3.70
N PRO A 80 -9.35 -8.57 2.41
CA PRO A 80 -9.56 -9.95 2.01
C PRO A 80 -8.31 -10.79 2.31
N PRO A 81 -8.45 -11.99 2.91
CA PRO A 81 -7.31 -12.92 3.09
C PRO A 81 -6.60 -13.26 1.77
N ASP A 82 -7.34 -13.34 0.66
CA ASP A 82 -6.76 -13.60 -0.66
C ASP A 82 -5.91 -12.43 -1.16
N PHE A 83 -6.28 -11.19 -0.84
CA PHE A 83 -5.45 -10.03 -1.19
C PHE A 83 -4.09 -10.10 -0.49
N GLU A 84 -4.07 -10.36 0.82
CA GLU A 84 -2.83 -10.54 1.58
C GLU A 84 -1.99 -11.69 1.02
N ARG A 85 -2.62 -12.83 0.72
CA ARG A 85 -1.98 -13.98 0.10
C ARG A 85 -1.29 -13.60 -1.22
N TYR A 86 -2.01 -13.01 -2.16
CA TYR A 86 -1.42 -12.70 -3.47
C TYR A 86 -0.43 -11.54 -3.42
N ALA A 87 -0.62 -10.57 -2.51
CA ALA A 87 0.33 -9.50 -2.27
C ALA A 87 1.66 -10.04 -1.70
N SER A 88 1.62 -10.98 -0.75
CA SER A 88 2.82 -11.63 -0.24
C SER A 88 3.58 -12.44 -1.31
N MET A 89 2.86 -13.08 -2.23
CA MET A 89 3.47 -13.75 -3.40
C MET A 89 4.13 -12.79 -4.40
N LYS A 90 3.85 -11.49 -4.26
CA LYS A 90 4.50 -10.39 -5.00
C LYS A 90 5.62 -9.71 -4.19
N GLY A 91 5.88 -10.15 -2.96
CA GLY A 91 6.89 -9.56 -2.08
C GLY A 91 6.37 -8.42 -1.21
N LEU A 92 5.08 -8.10 -1.24
CA LEU A 92 4.54 -7.12 -0.29
C LEU A 92 4.44 -7.75 1.10
N THR A 93 5.02 -7.08 2.09
CA THR A 93 4.85 -7.47 3.48
C THR A 93 3.39 -7.27 3.91
N PRO A 94 2.91 -7.97 4.96
CA PRO A 94 1.57 -7.75 5.52
C PRO A 94 1.27 -6.28 5.83
N GLU A 95 2.28 -5.55 6.29
CA GLU A 95 2.17 -4.12 6.56
C GLU A 95 1.88 -3.32 5.29
N TRP A 96 2.67 -3.52 4.22
CA TRP A 96 2.46 -2.81 2.96
C TRP A 96 1.13 -3.17 2.31
N SER A 97 0.73 -4.45 2.35
CA SER A 97 -0.58 -4.90 1.87
C SER A 97 -1.71 -4.14 2.58
N LYS A 98 -1.68 -4.05 3.91
CA LYS A 98 -2.71 -3.32 4.67
C LYS A 98 -2.73 -1.83 4.35
N ARG A 99 -1.58 -1.21 4.07
CA ARG A 99 -1.53 0.22 3.70
C ARG A 99 -2.06 0.49 2.29
N TYR A 100 -1.74 -0.39 1.33
CA TYR A 100 -2.36 -0.34 0.01
C TYR A 100 -3.89 -0.45 0.11
N TRP A 101 -4.37 -1.37 0.95
CA TRP A 101 -5.80 -1.48 1.22
C TRP A 101 -6.33 -0.20 1.88
N ALA A 102 -5.72 0.30 2.94
CA ALA A 102 -6.21 1.53 3.59
C ALA A 102 -6.30 2.75 2.64
N ALA A 103 -5.45 2.81 1.62
CA ALA A 103 -5.41 3.91 0.66
C ALA A 103 -6.32 3.72 -0.58
N HIS A 104 -6.92 2.54 -0.80
CA HIS A 104 -7.60 2.21 -2.06
C HIS A 104 -8.98 2.86 -2.26
N TRP A 105 -9.59 3.35 -1.18
CA TRP A 105 -10.98 3.80 -1.16
C TRP A 105 -11.24 5.01 -2.08
N SER A 106 -12.36 4.97 -2.79
CA SER A 106 -12.91 6.13 -3.47
C SER A 106 -13.62 7.02 -2.46
N LEU A 107 -13.16 8.26 -2.32
CA LEU A 107 -13.76 9.22 -1.38
C LEU A 107 -14.84 10.06 -2.06
N PRO A 108 -15.82 10.59 -1.29
CA PRO A 108 -16.78 11.55 -1.80
C PRO A 108 -16.11 12.76 -2.45
N SER A 109 -16.72 13.32 -3.49
CA SER A 109 -16.24 14.54 -4.13
C SER A 109 -16.41 15.76 -3.21
N PRO A 110 -15.71 16.89 -3.49
CA PRO A 110 -15.92 18.12 -2.75
C PRO A 110 -17.38 18.60 -2.78
N GLN A 111 -18.07 18.44 -3.92
CA GLN A 111 -19.48 18.79 -4.05
C GLN A 111 -20.36 17.94 -3.13
N GLN A 112 -20.14 16.62 -3.09
CA GLN A 112 -20.83 15.74 -2.15
C GLN A 112 -20.52 16.14 -0.69
N GLY A 113 -19.28 16.54 -0.39
CA GLY A 113 -18.88 17.09 0.89
C GLY A 113 -19.68 18.33 1.30
N PHE A 114 -19.83 19.30 0.40
CA PHE A 114 -20.64 20.50 0.65
C PHE A 114 -22.12 20.16 0.87
N GLU A 115 -22.69 19.27 0.05
CA GLU A 115 -24.07 18.82 0.22
C GLU A 115 -24.28 18.14 1.58
N MET A 116 -23.34 17.30 2.02
CA MET A 116 -23.39 16.67 3.34
C MET A 116 -23.33 17.72 4.46
N LEU A 117 -22.46 18.73 4.34
CA LEU A 117 -22.38 19.83 5.31
C LEU A 117 -23.68 20.64 5.38
N HIS A 118 -24.22 21.07 4.24
CA HIS A 118 -25.43 21.88 4.18
C HIS A 118 -26.68 21.15 4.65
N ARG A 119 -26.69 19.81 4.58
CA ARG A 119 -27.73 18.94 5.13
C ARG A 119 -27.53 18.61 6.62
N GLY A 120 -26.44 19.07 7.23
CA GLY A 120 -26.11 18.78 8.63
C GLY A 120 -25.71 17.33 8.90
N ILE A 121 -25.25 16.60 7.87
CA ILE A 121 -24.80 15.20 7.98
C ILE A 121 -23.37 15.14 8.53
N ILE A 122 -22.53 16.10 8.14
CA ILE A 122 -21.17 16.28 8.62
C ILE A 122 -20.97 17.71 9.12
N ASN A 123 -19.93 17.94 9.91
CA ASN A 123 -19.48 19.27 10.31
C ASN A 123 -18.30 19.80 9.46
N GLU A 124 -17.86 21.03 9.75
CA GLU A 124 -16.76 21.68 9.03
C GLU A 124 -15.40 20.96 9.18
N ASP A 125 -15.13 20.37 10.34
CA ASP A 125 -13.89 19.62 10.60
C ASP A 125 -13.86 18.34 9.76
N GLU A 126 -14.99 17.66 9.63
CA GLU A 126 -15.15 16.48 8.79
C GLU A 126 -15.04 16.84 7.30
N LEU A 127 -15.59 17.97 6.86
CA LEU A 127 -15.41 18.46 5.49
C LEU A 127 -13.93 18.81 5.22
N ARG A 128 -13.26 19.49 6.14
CA ARG A 128 -11.82 19.82 6.03
C ARG A 128 -10.97 18.55 5.98
N MET A 129 -11.34 17.54 6.75
CA MET A 129 -10.71 16.23 6.76
C MET A 129 -10.90 15.48 5.44
N LEU A 130 -12.11 15.47 4.88
CA LEU A 130 -12.39 14.93 3.54
C LEU A 130 -11.53 15.62 2.47
N MET A 131 -11.50 16.96 2.46
CA MET A 131 -10.69 17.71 1.49
C MET A 131 -9.19 17.44 1.64
N ARG A 132 -8.70 17.17 2.85
CA ARG A 132 -7.32 16.71 3.08
C ARG A 132 -7.07 15.36 2.45
N ALA A 133 -7.94 14.39 2.71
CA ALA A 133 -7.79 13.05 2.16
C ALA A 133 -7.94 13.01 0.63
N LEU A 134 -8.66 13.97 0.04
CA LEU A 134 -8.72 14.20 -1.42
C LEU A 134 -7.45 14.86 -2.01
N ASP A 135 -6.41 15.08 -1.21
CA ASP A 135 -5.16 15.75 -1.60
C ASP A 135 -5.34 17.19 -2.10
N ILE A 136 -6.37 17.89 -1.61
CA ILE A 136 -6.61 19.29 -1.98
C ILE A 136 -5.63 20.17 -1.22
N MET A 137 -4.79 20.91 -1.96
CA MET A 137 -3.79 21.82 -1.38
C MET A 137 -4.42 22.77 -0.35
N PRO A 138 -3.75 23.04 0.79
CA PRO A 138 -4.30 23.91 1.84
C PRO A 138 -4.81 25.27 1.34
N PHE A 139 -4.07 25.91 0.43
CA PHE A 139 -4.45 27.18 -0.19
C PHE A 139 -5.84 27.16 -0.85
N TRP A 140 -6.17 26.07 -1.55
CA TRP A 140 -7.47 25.89 -2.19
C TRP A 140 -8.52 25.39 -1.21
N ARG A 141 -8.12 24.56 -0.24
CA ARG A 141 -9.00 24.05 0.81
C ARG A 141 -9.68 25.18 1.59
N ASP A 142 -8.91 26.17 2.03
CA ASP A 142 -9.49 27.29 2.80
C ASP A 142 -10.50 28.11 1.99
N LYS A 143 -10.27 28.27 0.68
CA LYS A 143 -11.20 28.96 -0.23
C LYS A 143 -12.44 28.12 -0.51
N LEU A 144 -12.28 26.82 -0.70
CA LEU A 144 -13.38 25.87 -0.85
C LEU A 144 -14.24 25.82 0.41
N MET A 145 -13.62 25.84 1.60
CA MET A 145 -14.35 25.98 2.86
C MET A 145 -15.14 27.30 2.92
N GLN A 146 -14.59 28.42 2.46
CA GLN A 146 -15.34 29.69 2.41
C GLN A 146 -16.60 29.60 1.55
N MET A 147 -16.56 28.83 0.46
CA MET A 147 -17.72 28.60 -0.40
C MET A 147 -18.85 27.82 0.29
N SER A 148 -18.55 27.12 1.39
CA SER A 148 -19.57 26.38 2.13
C SER A 148 -20.43 27.29 3.02
N TYR A 149 -20.03 28.53 3.26
CA TYR A 149 -20.82 29.52 3.99
C TYR A 149 -21.70 30.32 3.03
N ARG A 150 -22.80 30.89 3.54
CA ARG A 150 -23.69 31.77 2.78
C ARG A 150 -23.05 33.14 2.54
#